data_AF-A0A4V3X9K9-F1
#
_entry.id   AF-A0A4V3X9K9-F1
#
_cell.length_a   1.000
_cell.length_b   1.000
_cell.length_c   1.000
_cell.angle_alpha   90.00
_cell.angle_beta   90.00
_cell.angle_gamma   90.00
#
_symmetry.space_group_name_H-M   'P 1'
#
loop_
_entity.id
_entity.type
_entity.pdbx_description
1 polymer ?
#
loop_
_entity_poly.entity_id
_entity_poly.type
_entity_poly.pdbx_seq_one_letter_code
_entity_poly.pdbx_strand_id
1 'polypeptide(L)'
;MPIEIKNKLRADPFEDTSQLRASEDNDGRSSRAQLIKYVAEVQARQHRTSVFSLFIVKNKARLIRWDRIGAIVSKPFFYIRDTPSVEKDGCTNLLNYVYKIASASAQDQGYDPTAIRLSEDDPLLLKLMKCGIIGAGAMSDGHRT
;
A
#
# COMPACT_ATOMS: atom_id res chain seq x y z
N MET A 1 -0.33 -5.48 0.94
CA MET A 1 0.36 -4.26 1.45
C MET A 1 1.81 -4.29 0.97
N PRO A 2 2.26 -3.38 0.09
CA PRO A 2 3.67 -3.30 -0.30
C PRO A 2 4.57 -2.92 0.89
N ILE A 3 5.75 -3.52 0.96
CA ILE A 3 6.80 -3.19 1.92
C ILE A 3 8.07 -2.86 1.13
N GLU A 4 8.62 -1.66 1.33
CA GLU A 4 9.85 -1.21 0.68
C GLU A 4 10.94 -0.97 1.73
N ILE A 5 12.14 -1.50 1.49
CA ILE A 5 13.25 -1.47 2.45
C ILE A 5 14.48 -0.86 1.79
N LYS A 6 15.04 0.18 2.41
CA LYS A 6 16.27 0.85 1.97
C LYS A 6 17.33 0.87 3.07
N ASN A 7 18.58 0.80 2.67
CA ASN A 7 19.73 0.83 3.59
C ASN A 7 20.48 2.18 3.60
N LYS A 8 20.03 3.18 2.83
CA LYS A 8 20.64 4.53 2.79
C LYS A 8 19.64 5.55 3.32
N LEU A 9 20.02 6.36 4.31
CA LEU A 9 19.11 7.36 4.90
C LEU A 9 18.57 8.34 3.86
N ARG A 10 19.41 8.74 2.89
CA ARG A 10 19.00 9.59 1.76
C ARG A 10 17.97 8.97 0.81
N ALA A 11 17.69 7.68 0.96
CA ALA A 11 16.64 6.99 0.22
C ALA A 11 15.26 7.14 0.87
N ASP A 12 15.13 7.86 1.99
CA ASP A 12 13.82 8.22 2.55
C ASP A 12 13.03 9.05 1.51
N PRO A 13 11.84 8.61 1.10
CA PRO A 13 11.04 9.29 0.09
C PRO A 13 10.47 10.64 0.56
N PHE A 14 10.48 10.90 1.86
CA PHE A 14 9.89 12.09 2.47
C PHE A 14 10.83 12.75 3.47
N GLU A 15 10.64 14.05 3.64
CA GLU A 15 11.37 14.87 4.62
C GLU A 15 10.35 15.55 5.55
N ASP A 16 10.53 15.35 6.85
CA ASP A 16 9.70 16.00 7.87
C ASP A 16 10.38 17.30 8.28
N THR A 17 9.83 18.41 7.80
CA THR A 17 10.25 19.77 8.20
C THR A 17 9.16 20.38 9.09
N SER A 18 8.80 21.66 8.89
CA SER A 18 7.56 22.21 9.46
C SER A 18 6.31 21.52 8.88
N GLN A 19 6.41 21.02 7.65
CA GLN A 19 5.41 20.19 6.98
C GLN A 19 6.08 18.99 6.31
N LEU A 20 5.29 17.94 6.08
CA LEU A 20 5.70 16.79 5.30
C LEU A 20 5.93 17.22 3.85
N ARG A 21 7.13 16.94 3.31
CA ARG A 21 7.43 17.18 1.90
C ARG A 21 8.07 15.95 1.25
N ALA A 22 7.99 15.90 -0.07
CA ALA A 22 8.74 14.93 -0.86
C ALA A 22 10.25 15.20 -0.73
N SER A 23 11.06 14.15 -0.56
CA SER A 23 12.51 14.32 -0.59
C SER A 23 13.00 14.75 -1.98
N GLU A 24 13.99 15.64 -1.98
CA GLU A 24 14.68 16.15 -3.18
C GLU A 24 15.89 15.30 -3.58
N ASP A 25 16.40 14.45 -2.67
CA ASP A 25 17.50 13.52 -2.96
C ASP A 25 17.10 12.55 -4.08
N ASN A 26 18.04 12.23 -4.97
CA ASN A 26 17.81 11.29 -6.07
C ASN A 26 17.37 9.91 -5.57
N ASP A 27 17.97 9.41 -4.48
CA ASP A 27 17.61 8.12 -3.90
C ASP A 27 16.19 8.18 -3.30
N GLY A 28 15.84 9.28 -2.61
CA GLY A 28 14.51 9.50 -2.05
C GLY A 28 13.42 9.60 -3.14
N ARG A 29 13.70 10.34 -4.21
CA ARG A 29 12.83 10.42 -5.40
C ARG A 29 12.63 9.04 -6.04
N SER A 30 13.70 8.26 -6.17
CA SER A 30 13.65 6.90 -6.70
C SER A 30 12.80 5.96 -5.83
N SER A 31 13.01 5.97 -4.50
CA SER A 31 12.18 5.21 -3.56
C SER A 31 10.70 5.58 -3.64
N ARG A 32 10.39 6.87 -3.77
CA ARG A 32 9.01 7.36 -3.89
C ARG A 32 8.37 6.89 -5.20
N ALA A 33 9.09 6.97 -6.32
CA ALA A 33 8.61 6.46 -7.60
C ALA A 33 8.33 4.95 -7.54
N GLN A 34 9.17 4.18 -6.84
CA GLN A 34 8.98 2.75 -6.65
C GLN A 34 7.73 2.42 -5.80
N LEU A 35 7.52 3.15 -4.70
CA LEU A 35 6.31 3.03 -3.88
C LEU A 35 5.05 3.34 -4.70
N ILE A 36 5.04 4.46 -5.42
CA ILE A 36 3.92 4.86 -6.28
C ILE A 36 3.66 3.79 -7.33
N LYS A 37 4.70 3.24 -7.96
CA LYS A 37 4.57 2.15 -8.92
C LYS A 37 3.84 0.96 -8.30
N TYR A 38 4.29 0.46 -7.14
CA TYR A 38 3.62 -0.68 -6.51
C TYR A 38 2.17 -0.41 -6.13
N VAL A 39 1.87 0.79 -5.62
CA VAL A 39 0.51 1.18 -5.27
C VAL A 39 -0.37 1.29 -6.51
N ALA A 40 0.14 1.88 -7.60
CA ALA A 40 -0.56 1.98 -8.88
C ALA A 40 -0.85 0.60 -9.45
N GLU A 41 0.11 -0.33 -9.40
CA GLU A 41 -0.08 -1.71 -9.83
C GLU A 41 -1.15 -2.46 -9.01
N VAL A 42 -1.25 -2.17 -7.70
CA VAL A 42 -2.34 -2.70 -6.85
C VAL A 42 -3.68 -2.10 -7.25
N GLN A 43 -3.77 -0.77 -7.38
CA GLN A 43 -5.02 -0.08 -7.76
C GLN A 43 -5.47 -0.44 -9.19
N ALA A 44 -4.56 -0.81 -10.09
CA ALA A 44 -4.88 -1.21 -11.44
C ALA A 44 -5.47 -2.63 -11.54
N ARG A 45 -5.15 -3.51 -10.58
CA ARG A 45 -5.60 -4.92 -10.58
C ARG A 45 -6.67 -5.23 -9.55
N GLN A 46 -6.83 -4.37 -8.55
CA GLN A 46 -7.78 -4.56 -7.46
C GLN A 46 -8.58 -3.27 -7.26
N HIS A 47 -9.90 -3.40 -7.20
CA HIS A 47 -10.76 -2.28 -6.83
C HIS A 47 -10.50 -1.87 -5.38
N ARG A 48 -9.80 -0.75 -5.22
CA ARG A 48 -9.33 -0.24 -3.92
C ARG A 48 -9.73 1.23 -3.74
N THR A 49 -10.31 1.55 -2.60
CA THR A 49 -10.50 2.94 -2.14
C THR A 49 -9.23 3.49 -1.47
N SER A 50 -8.42 2.60 -0.92
CA SER A 50 -7.11 2.94 -0.36
C SER A 50 -6.14 1.77 -0.42
N VAL A 51 -4.84 2.07 -0.39
CA VAL A 51 -3.77 1.08 -0.34
C VAL A 51 -2.83 1.46 0.78
N PHE A 52 -2.51 0.51 1.65
CA PHE A 52 -1.51 0.69 2.70
C PHE A 52 -0.15 0.20 2.21
N SER A 53 0.91 0.90 2.59
CA SER A 53 2.29 0.44 2.43
C SER A 53 3.13 0.75 3.67
N LEU A 54 4.26 0.07 3.78
CA LEU A 54 5.27 0.27 4.82
C LEU A 54 6.60 0.62 4.15
N PHE A 55 7.23 1.70 4.58
CA PHE A 55 8.57 2.07 4.12
C PHE A 55 9.54 1.99 5.29
N ILE A 56 10.65 1.27 5.11
CA ILE A 56 11.70 1.10 6.11
C ILE A 56 13.00 1.66 5.54
N VAL A 57 13.67 2.52 6.32
CA VAL A 57 15.01 3.00 6.00
C VAL A 57 15.90 2.93 7.25
N LYS A 58 16.99 2.16 7.16
CA LYS A 58 17.87 1.89 8.30
C LYS A 58 17.05 1.39 9.51
N ASN A 59 16.97 2.18 10.57
CA ASN A 59 16.27 1.88 11.83
C ASN A 59 14.95 2.66 11.97
N LYS A 60 14.50 3.34 10.90
CA LYS A 60 13.26 4.12 10.87
C LYS A 60 12.23 3.47 9.95
N ALA A 61 10.95 3.62 10.31
CA ALA A 61 9.82 3.20 9.50
C ALA A 61 8.84 4.36 9.30
N ARG A 62 8.10 4.30 8.19
CA ARG A 62 6.96 5.16 7.88
C ARG A 62 5.77 4.30 7.49
N LEU A 63 4.62 4.63 8.05
CA LEU A 63 3.33 4.08 7.66
C LEU A 63 2.74 4.99 6.58
N ILE A 64 2.21 4.41 5.51
CA ILE A 64 1.67 5.19 4.39
C ILE A 64 0.31 4.63 3.99
N ARG A 65 -0.70 5.49 3.95
CA ARG A 65 -2.01 5.22 3.34
C ARG A 65 -2.13 6.04 2.06
N TRP A 66 -2.31 5.37 0.94
CA TRP A 66 -2.54 5.96 -0.37
C TRP A 66 -4.03 5.95 -0.69
N ASP A 67 -4.51 7.02 -1.30
CA ASP A 67 -5.83 7.07 -1.95
C ASP A 67 -5.67 7.56 -3.40
N ARG A 68 -6.75 7.99 -4.05
CA ARG A 68 -6.73 8.44 -5.45
C ARG A 68 -6.17 9.86 -5.61
N ILE A 69 -6.11 10.65 -4.53
CA ILE A 69 -5.68 12.05 -4.56
C ILE A 69 -4.28 12.25 -3.97
N GLY A 70 -3.76 11.27 -3.22
CA GLY A 70 -2.41 11.34 -2.68
C GLY A 70 -2.11 10.29 -1.63
N ALA A 71 -1.31 10.70 -0.64
CA ALA A 71 -0.85 9.83 0.44
C ALA A 71 -0.85 10.57 1.79
N ILE A 72 -1.28 9.86 2.82
CA ILE A 72 -1.07 10.23 4.23
C ILE A 72 0.13 9.43 4.71
N VAL A 73 1.15 10.13 5.21
CA VAL A 73 2.42 9.53 5.64
C VAL A 73 2.64 9.86 7.11
N SER A 74 3.00 8.86 7.91
CA SER A 74 3.39 9.09 9.30
C SER A 74 4.72 9.84 9.39
N LYS A 75 4.96 10.51 10.51
CA LYS A 75 6.32 10.85 10.93
C LYS A 75 7.17 9.57 10.99
N PRO A 76 8.49 9.65 10.74
CA PRO A 76 9.36 8.50 10.80
C PRO A 76 9.57 8.15 12.27
N PHE A 77 9.42 6.88 12.61
CA PHE A 77 9.62 6.39 13.96
C PHE A 77 10.69 5.31 13.97
N PHE A 78 11.47 5.24 15.05
CA PHE A 78 12.42 4.16 15.24
C PHE A 78 11.68 2.87 15.59
N TYR A 79 11.98 1.76 14.92
CA TYR A 79 11.30 0.48 15.15
C TYR A 79 12.22 -0.57 15.80
N ILE A 80 13.44 -0.19 16.18
CA ILE A 80 14.43 -1.04 16.84
C ILE A 80 14.63 -0.54 18.28
N ARG A 81 14.57 -1.47 19.24
CA ARG A 81 14.53 -1.23 20.70
C ARG A 81 15.76 -0.48 21.24
N ASP A 82 16.94 -0.66 20.65
CA ASP A 82 18.20 -0.16 21.19
C ASP A 82 18.60 1.24 20.69
N THR A 83 17.62 2.04 20.23
CA THR A 83 17.90 3.38 19.69
C THR A 83 17.69 4.47 20.76
N PRO A 84 18.53 5.53 20.82
CA PRO A 84 18.48 6.51 21.93
C PRO A 84 17.19 7.34 22.05
N SER A 85 16.39 7.36 20.97
CA SER A 85 15.19 8.19 20.81
C SER A 85 13.94 7.34 20.58
N VAL A 86 13.87 6.19 21.24
CA VAL A 86 12.67 5.34 21.29
C VAL A 86 11.54 6.16 21.93
N GLU A 87 10.59 6.63 21.13
CA GLU A 87 9.20 6.64 21.62
C GLU A 87 8.97 5.21 22.11
N LYS A 88 8.66 5.03 23.40
CA LYS A 88 8.69 3.76 24.18
C LYS A 88 8.14 2.52 23.48
N ASP A 89 7.40 2.69 22.39
CA ASP A 89 6.60 1.70 21.70
C ASP A 89 6.87 1.57 20.18
N GLY A 90 8.02 2.01 19.65
CA GLY A 90 8.31 1.93 18.20
C GLY A 90 8.15 0.54 17.56
N CYS A 91 8.65 -0.52 18.21
CA CYS A 91 8.41 -1.91 17.79
C CYS A 91 6.91 -2.26 17.84
N THR A 92 6.23 -1.82 18.90
CA THR A 92 4.80 -2.02 19.12
C THR A 92 3.97 -1.31 18.06
N ASN A 93 4.35 -0.11 17.63
CA ASN A 93 3.70 0.65 16.55
C ASN A 93 3.78 -0.11 15.22
N LEU A 94 4.96 -0.61 14.87
CA LEU A 94 5.14 -1.41 13.67
C LEU A 94 4.32 -2.70 13.71
N LEU A 95 4.41 -3.45 14.82
CA LEU A 95 3.65 -4.69 15.01
C LEU A 95 2.14 -4.43 14.94
N ASN A 96 1.65 -3.41 15.66
CA ASN A 96 0.24 -3.04 15.67
C ASN A 96 -0.26 -2.65 14.29
N TYR A 97 0.54 -1.93 13.50
CA TYR A 97 0.14 -1.55 12.15
C TYR A 97 -0.04 -2.79 11.26
N VAL A 98 0.94 -3.69 11.25
CA VAL A 98 0.88 -4.92 10.45
C VAL A 98 -0.28 -5.81 10.91
N TYR A 99 -0.42 -5.99 12.22
CA TYR A 99 -1.49 -6.78 12.82
C TYR A 99 -2.88 -6.21 12.48
N LYS A 100 -3.08 -4.90 12.68
CA LYS A 100 -4.36 -4.24 12.38
C LYS A 100 -4.75 -4.37 10.91
N ILE A 101 -3.80 -4.23 9.98
CA ILE A 101 -4.09 -4.42 8.55
C ILE A 101 -4.40 -5.88 8.25
N ALA A 102 -3.61 -6.82 8.78
CA ALA A 102 -3.81 -8.25 8.54
C ALA A 102 -5.16 -8.76 9.09
N SER A 103 -5.60 -8.21 10.22
CA SER A 103 -6.87 -8.57 10.88
C SER A 103 -8.06 -7.69 10.48
N ALA A 104 -7.85 -6.66 9.66
CA ALA A 104 -8.91 -5.76 9.21
C ALA A 104 -9.87 -6.44 8.23
N SER A 105 -11.10 -5.95 8.18
CA SER A 105 -12.08 -6.33 7.15
C SER A 105 -11.56 -5.96 5.75
N ALA A 106 -12.13 -6.55 4.70
CA ALA A 106 -11.75 -6.20 3.34
C ALA A 106 -11.90 -4.68 3.07
N GLN A 107 -13.00 -4.08 3.53
CA GLN A 107 -13.26 -2.65 3.39
C GLN A 107 -12.20 -1.81 4.12
N ASP A 108 -11.84 -2.19 5.36
CA ASP A 108 -10.83 -1.48 6.16
C ASP A 108 -9.39 -1.69 5.64
N GLN A 109 -9.13 -2.80 4.96
CA GLN A 109 -7.92 -3.00 4.16
C GLN A 109 -7.91 -2.16 2.88
N GLY A 110 -9.01 -1.47 2.58
CA GLY A 110 -9.16 -0.56 1.45
C GLY A 110 -9.76 -1.19 0.20
N TYR A 111 -10.33 -2.40 0.24
CA TYR A 111 -11.16 -2.91 -0.87
C TYR A 111 -12.41 -2.05 -1.04
N ASP A 112 -12.78 -1.82 -2.29
CA ASP A 112 -14.01 -1.12 -2.62
C ASP A 112 -15.21 -2.06 -2.46
N PRO A 113 -16.11 -1.84 -1.47
CA PRO A 113 -17.25 -2.71 -1.25
C PRO A 113 -18.31 -2.60 -2.36
N THR A 114 -18.23 -1.58 -3.22
CA THR A 114 -19.15 -1.41 -4.35
C THR A 114 -18.74 -2.25 -5.57
N ALA A 115 -17.48 -2.72 -5.59
CA ALA A 115 -16.98 -3.60 -6.64
C ALA A 115 -17.26 -5.06 -6.28
N ILE A 116 -18.28 -5.64 -6.93
CA ILE A 116 -18.65 -7.05 -6.77
C ILE A 116 -18.12 -7.88 -7.94
N ARG A 117 -17.68 -9.10 -7.66
CA ARG A 117 -17.38 -10.07 -8.71
C ARG A 117 -18.70 -10.51 -9.35
N LEU A 118 -18.78 -10.46 -10.67
CA LEU A 118 -19.91 -11.02 -11.39
C LEU A 118 -19.92 -12.55 -11.22
N SER A 119 -21.10 -13.10 -10.96
CA SER A 119 -21.32 -14.54 -11.02
C SER A 119 -21.16 -15.03 -12.45
N GLU A 120 -20.76 -16.29 -12.62
CA GLU A 120 -20.71 -16.93 -13.94
C GLU A 120 -22.09 -17.00 -14.60
N ASP A 121 -23.15 -17.07 -13.78
CA ASP A 121 -24.55 -17.08 -14.24
C ASP A 121 -25.13 -15.69 -14.50
N ASP A 122 -24.36 -14.61 -14.25
CA ASP A 122 -24.88 -13.25 -14.44
C ASP A 122 -25.07 -12.96 -15.94
N PRO A 123 -26.29 -12.62 -16.40
CA PRO A 123 -26.55 -12.29 -17.81
C PRO A 123 -25.66 -11.16 -18.35
N LEU A 124 -25.18 -10.27 -17.47
CA LEU A 124 -24.24 -9.22 -17.81
C LEU A 124 -22.89 -9.78 -18.26
N LEU A 125 -22.44 -10.90 -17.68
CA LEU A 125 -21.17 -11.56 -18.05
C LEU A 125 -21.18 -11.96 -19.53
N LEU A 126 -22.26 -12.61 -19.99
CA LEU A 126 -22.43 -13.00 -21.39
C LEU A 126 -22.48 -11.77 -22.33
N LYS A 127 -23.12 -10.67 -21.89
CA LYS A 127 -23.19 -9.43 -22.66
C LYS A 127 -21.81 -8.79 -22.82
N LEU A 128 -21.03 -8.74 -21.74
CA LEU A 128 -19.68 -8.17 -21.74
C LEU A 128 -18.69 -9.03 -22.58
N MET A 129 -18.83 -10.36 -22.55
CA MET A 129 -18.07 -11.26 -23.43
C MET A 129 -18.37 -11.02 -24.91
N LYS A 130 -19.65 -10.87 -25.28
CA LYS A 130 -20.06 -10.58 -26.67
C LYS A 130 -19.54 -9.23 -27.17
N CYS A 131 -19.40 -8.25 -26.28
CA CYS A 131 -18.84 -6.94 -26.61
C CYS A 131 -17.29 -6.90 -26.61
N GLY A 132 -16.60 -8.02 -26.33
CA GLY A 132 -15.14 -8.09 -26.31
C GLY A 132 -14.49 -7.38 -25.11
N ILE A 133 -15.27 -7.05 -24.07
CA ILE A 133 -14.80 -6.31 -22.89
C ILE A 133 -14.07 -7.25 -21.92
N ILE A 134 -14.37 -8.55 -21.94
CA ILE A 134 -13.72 -9.59 -21.14
C ILE A 134 -13.27 -10.74 -22.04
N GLY A 135 -12.02 -11.21 -21.87
CA GLY A 135 -11.47 -12.34 -22.61
C GLY A 135 -11.92 -13.70 -22.05
N ALA A 136 -12.04 -14.70 -22.92
CA ALA A 136 -12.50 -16.06 -22.56
C ALA A 136 -11.66 -16.79 -21.48
N GLY A 137 -10.46 -16.30 -21.17
CA GLY A 137 -9.56 -16.85 -20.14
C GLY A 137 -9.82 -16.40 -18.70
N ALA A 138 -10.81 -15.54 -18.45
CA ALA A 138 -11.10 -15.02 -17.10
C ALA A 138 -11.73 -16.05 -16.14
N MET A 139 -12.04 -17.26 -16.62
CA MET A 139 -12.80 -18.29 -15.90
C MET A 139 -11.92 -19.33 -15.16
N SER A 140 -10.58 -19.32 -15.30
CA SER A 140 -9.74 -20.43 -14.79
C SER A 140 -9.07 -20.22 -13.43
N ASP A 141 -9.13 -19.03 -12.81
CA ASP A 141 -8.54 -18.82 -11.47
C ASP A 141 -9.60 -18.99 -10.37
N GLY A 142 -10.07 -20.23 -10.25
CA GLY A 142 -10.66 -20.76 -9.03
C GLY A 142 -9.53 -21.26 -8.15
N HIS A 143 -9.28 -20.57 -7.03
CA HIS A 143 -8.44 -20.96 -5.87
C HIS A 143 -7.14 -20.15 -5.68
N ARG A 144 -7.28 -18.97 -5.05
CA ARG A 144 -6.43 -18.46 -3.95
C ARG A 144 -6.88 -17.06 -3.54
N THR A 145 -7.49 -16.95 -2.37
CA THR A 145 -7.13 -16.07 -1.23
C THR A 145 -8.12 -16.34 -0.12
#